data_AF-A0AAU9UQ14-F1
#
_entry.id   AF-A0AAU9UQ14-F1
#
_cell.length_a   1.000
_cell.length_b   1.000
_cell.length_c   1.000
_cell.angle_alpha   90.00
_cell.angle_beta   90.00
_cell.angle_gamma   90.00
#
_symmetry.space_group_name_H-M   'P 1'
#
loop_
_entity.id
_entity.type
_entity.pdbx_description
1 polymer ?
#
loop_
_entity_poly.entity_id
_entity_poly.type
_entity_poly.pdbx_seq_one_letter_code
_entity_poly.pdbx_strand_id
1 'polypeptide(L)'
;MIFKRITRSFKRKQLLFVCHQNISIFPKCRNFYHRVPFIDLYKKVSGQPVTDNFVEELKKKYPKIFNLDQNQLQCTLQILNKFGITAEDACFDPHVFCMNHLLMDNYGEILKECNFTIILPKHIIRYHTLVKSRTISQLKKEGLLKDNLHLEEVLQSCFFDWPKNHVKLINFPDSNTNILTIRMSILERYLQYKLSITSEEFKNYCKNYLPLRHRPMCDIQEALDIAQNNIKFNVETIRRNGFIISSDPANTKLILENVVLLGGLDIREAIKIEPAILKNHYQSLLEIKNMLEKYNISDDAQRHCLKVYCMRPDTVQKRLEQLIKLKEYQVLSSNPRVLYLVVHEKKMMNRLTKIQAAKKHCYSLNHLVASSKVFNTYINSFGNKICSRDVAILISSSLRGAGITDKSVLNKLKRHKYWLHTALNVIGENIYMLKKKFNDDVIFDNCQILLYPVFELEQYTEYLIKIRDGDYSVKETSKIEIDSSYNNLNYSMLTDNQILSLILYEIEKKYHFSGDGIWNKLDGGKIKQKR
;
A
#
# COMPACT_ATOMS: atom_id res chain seq x y z
N MET A 1 -34.61 49.17 -28.52
CA MET A 1 -33.18 48.98 -28.24
C MET A 1 -32.92 47.48 -28.18
N ILE A 2 -32.62 46.79 -29.29
CA ILE A 2 -31.27 46.59 -29.89
C ILE A 2 -30.35 45.88 -28.85
N PHE A 3 -29.88 44.61 -28.94
CA PHE A 3 -29.30 43.82 -30.05
C PHE A 3 -29.41 42.29 -29.83
N LYS A 4 -29.39 41.51 -30.93
CA LYS A 4 -29.22 40.04 -31.07
C LYS A 4 -27.79 39.53 -30.79
N ARG A 5 -27.64 38.26 -30.35
CA ARG A 5 -26.66 37.19 -30.81
C ARG A 5 -26.74 35.97 -29.86
N ILE A 6 -27.34 34.82 -30.23
CA ILE A 6 -26.75 33.62 -30.86
C ILE A 6 -25.31 33.28 -30.42
N THR A 7 -25.12 32.18 -29.69
CA THR A 7 -24.32 31.02 -30.15
C THR A 7 -24.48 29.76 -29.29
N ARG A 8 -24.46 28.63 -30.02
CA ARG A 8 -24.54 27.22 -29.63
C ARG A 8 -23.41 26.79 -28.67
N SER A 9 -23.73 25.92 -27.71
CA SER A 9 -22.72 25.04 -27.07
C SER A 9 -23.17 23.59 -27.15
N PHE A 10 -22.29 22.77 -27.69
CA PHE A 10 -22.45 21.36 -28.00
C PHE A 10 -22.57 20.51 -26.73
N LYS A 11 -23.67 19.74 -26.61
CA LYS A 11 -23.76 18.59 -25.71
C LYS A 11 -22.83 17.48 -26.23
N ARG A 12 -21.63 17.35 -25.66
CA ARG A 12 -20.85 16.10 -25.73
C ARG A 12 -21.27 15.21 -24.55
N LYS A 13 -22.13 14.22 -24.81
CA LYS A 13 -22.30 13.08 -23.91
C LYS A 13 -21.04 12.20 -24.04
N GLN A 14 -20.14 12.27 -23.06
CA GLN A 14 -19.12 11.24 -22.86
C GLN A 14 -19.79 10.03 -22.22
N LEU A 15 -19.83 8.90 -22.94
CA LEU A 15 -20.22 7.60 -22.42
C LEU A 15 -19.01 7.03 -21.66
N LEU A 16 -19.00 7.22 -20.35
CA LEU A 16 -18.17 6.47 -19.41
C LEU A 16 -18.80 5.08 -19.24
N PHE A 17 -18.09 4.03 -19.65
CA PHE A 17 -18.49 2.65 -19.36
C PHE A 17 -17.35 1.90 -18.68
N VAL A 18 -17.63 1.45 -17.46
CA VAL A 18 -16.83 0.47 -16.70
C VAL A 18 -17.75 -0.73 -16.47
N CYS A 19 -17.36 -1.91 -16.96
CA CYS A 19 -18.17 -3.13 -16.94
C CYS A 19 -18.03 -3.85 -15.58
N HIS A 20 -19.10 -3.99 -14.79
CA HIS A 20 -19.14 -4.83 -13.57
C HIS A 20 -20.44 -5.66 -13.39
N GLN A 21 -20.22 -6.95 -13.12
CA GLN A 21 -20.86 -7.99 -12.27
C GLN A 21 -22.39 -8.26 -12.14
N ASN A 22 -22.68 -9.58 -12.26
CA ASN A 22 -23.63 -10.48 -11.55
C ASN A 22 -25.10 -10.67 -11.99
N ILE A 23 -25.43 -11.91 -12.38
CA ILE A 23 -26.40 -12.89 -11.79
C ILE A 23 -26.76 -13.92 -12.88
N SER A 24 -26.59 -15.22 -12.62
CA SER A 24 -27.08 -16.30 -13.50
C SER A 24 -28.08 -17.20 -12.78
N ILE A 25 -29.20 -17.50 -13.43
CA ILE A 25 -30.19 -18.49 -13.02
C ILE A 25 -30.57 -19.33 -14.26
N PHE A 26 -30.65 -20.66 -14.09
CA PHE A 26 -31.23 -21.71 -14.97
C PHE A 26 -30.34 -22.33 -16.10
N PRO A 27 -30.69 -23.55 -16.64
CA PRO A 27 -30.17 -24.83 -16.15
C PRO A 27 -29.50 -25.68 -17.26
N LYS A 28 -28.97 -26.83 -16.84
CA LYS A 28 -28.12 -27.76 -17.62
C LYS A 28 -28.78 -28.30 -18.91
N CYS A 29 -28.00 -28.31 -20.00
CA CYS A 29 -28.14 -29.25 -21.12
C CYS A 29 -26.77 -29.78 -21.59
N ARG A 30 -26.78 -31.00 -22.14
CA ARG A 30 -25.72 -32.01 -22.17
C ARG A 30 -24.52 -31.74 -23.12
N ASN A 31 -23.42 -32.39 -22.76
CA ASN A 31 -22.04 -32.39 -23.29
C ASN A 31 -21.86 -32.32 -24.82
N PHE A 32 -21.26 -31.23 -25.29
CA PHE A 32 -20.29 -31.16 -26.40
C PHE A 32 -19.37 -29.97 -26.12
N TYR A 33 -18.05 -30.18 -26.14
CA TYR A 33 -16.95 -29.21 -25.93
C TYR A 33 -17.27 -28.03 -24.99
N HIS A 34 -16.72 -28.03 -23.78
CA HIS A 34 -16.77 -26.91 -22.83
C HIS A 34 -16.84 -25.55 -23.56
N ARG A 35 -17.91 -24.78 -23.32
CA ARG A 35 -18.20 -23.48 -23.95
C ARG A 35 -17.07 -22.49 -23.71
N VAL A 36 -16.03 -22.53 -24.53
CA VAL A 36 -14.93 -21.58 -24.48
C VAL A 36 -15.45 -20.27 -25.08
N PRO A 37 -15.51 -19.17 -24.31
CA PRO A 37 -16.17 -17.93 -24.76
C PRO A 37 -15.66 -17.41 -26.10
N PHE A 38 -14.36 -17.55 -26.36
CA PHE A 38 -13.76 -17.16 -27.63
C PHE A 38 -14.23 -18.02 -28.82
N ILE A 39 -14.36 -19.33 -28.64
CA ILE A 39 -14.80 -20.23 -29.72
C ILE A 39 -16.25 -19.95 -30.08
N ASP A 40 -17.09 -19.66 -29.08
CA ASP A 40 -18.49 -19.25 -29.30
C ASP A 40 -18.55 -17.90 -30.03
N LEU A 41 -17.70 -16.94 -29.65
CA LEU A 41 -17.56 -15.67 -30.38
C LEU A 41 -17.14 -15.93 -31.83
N TYR A 42 -16.07 -16.71 -32.06
CA TYR A 42 -15.53 -16.99 -33.39
C TYR A 42 -16.60 -17.59 -34.31
N LYS A 43 -17.34 -18.61 -33.84
CA LYS A 43 -18.44 -19.21 -34.60
C LYS A 43 -19.52 -18.20 -34.94
N LYS A 44 -19.87 -17.34 -33.98
CA LYS A 44 -20.92 -16.32 -34.14
C LYS A 44 -20.53 -15.25 -35.16
N VAL A 45 -19.28 -14.80 -35.18
CA VAL A 45 -18.85 -13.70 -36.06
C VAL A 45 -18.39 -14.17 -37.44
N SER A 46 -17.71 -15.31 -37.53
CA SER A 46 -17.20 -15.83 -38.82
C SER A 46 -18.23 -16.64 -39.60
N GLY A 47 -19.25 -17.18 -38.92
CA GLY A 47 -20.18 -18.16 -39.50
C GLY A 47 -19.53 -19.50 -39.88
N GLN A 48 -18.24 -19.69 -39.62
CA GLN A 48 -17.50 -20.89 -40.02
C GLN A 48 -17.57 -21.99 -38.95
N PRO A 49 -17.67 -23.28 -39.36
CA PRO A 49 -17.51 -24.37 -38.43
C PRO A 49 -16.08 -24.41 -37.89
N VAL A 50 -15.95 -24.53 -36.58
CA VAL A 50 -14.65 -24.65 -35.90
C VAL A 50 -14.22 -26.12 -35.97
N THR A 51 -13.15 -26.40 -36.71
CA THR A 51 -12.56 -27.74 -36.84
C THR A 51 -11.66 -28.07 -35.65
N ASP A 52 -11.50 -29.36 -35.35
CA ASP A 52 -10.61 -29.80 -34.27
C ASP A 52 -9.16 -29.35 -34.52
N ASN A 53 -8.69 -29.40 -35.77
CA ASN A 53 -7.35 -28.91 -36.15
C ASN A 53 -7.17 -27.41 -35.81
N PHE A 54 -8.17 -26.56 -36.07
CA PHE A 54 -8.10 -25.14 -35.71
C PHE A 54 -7.99 -24.95 -34.20
N VAL A 55 -8.75 -25.72 -33.42
CA VAL A 55 -8.69 -25.67 -31.95
C VAL A 55 -7.33 -26.11 -31.44
N GLU A 56 -6.75 -27.17 -32.01
CA GLU A 56 -5.40 -27.64 -31.63
C GLU A 56 -4.33 -26.60 -31.95
N GLU A 57 -4.38 -25.97 -33.13
CA GLU A 57 -3.47 -24.88 -33.47
C GLU A 57 -3.60 -23.69 -32.52
N LEU A 58 -4.84 -23.32 -32.18
CA LEU A 58 -5.11 -22.21 -31.28
C LEU A 58 -4.63 -22.51 -29.86
N LYS A 59 -4.78 -23.75 -29.38
CA LYS A 59 -4.20 -24.20 -28.10
C LYS A 59 -2.68 -24.10 -28.10
N LYS A 60 -2.05 -24.50 -29.20
CA LYS A 60 -0.59 -24.48 -29.35
C LYS A 60 -0.03 -23.05 -29.40
N LYS A 61 -0.66 -22.16 -30.17
CA LYS A 61 -0.17 -20.78 -30.37
C LYS A 61 -0.62 -19.82 -29.26
N TYR A 62 -1.85 -19.97 -28.76
CA TYR A 62 -2.49 -19.02 -27.85
C TYR A 62 -3.24 -19.72 -26.70
N PRO A 63 -2.53 -20.44 -25.81
CA PRO A 63 -3.16 -21.24 -24.76
C PRO A 63 -4.05 -20.42 -23.80
N LYS A 64 -3.74 -19.13 -23.62
CA LYS A 64 -4.49 -18.24 -22.73
C LYS A 64 -5.92 -17.94 -23.19
N ILE A 65 -6.21 -18.08 -24.49
CA ILE A 65 -7.54 -17.79 -25.04
C ILE A 65 -8.62 -18.70 -24.43
N PHE A 66 -8.24 -19.92 -24.07
CA PHE A 66 -9.16 -20.90 -23.47
C PHE A 66 -9.53 -20.57 -22.03
N ASN A 67 -8.79 -19.68 -21.38
CA ASN A 67 -9.04 -19.24 -20.00
C ASN A 67 -9.75 -17.89 -19.93
N LEU A 68 -10.13 -17.31 -21.08
CA LEU A 68 -10.80 -16.02 -21.12
C LEU A 68 -12.24 -16.16 -20.63
N ASP A 69 -12.62 -15.28 -19.72
CA ASP A 69 -14.02 -15.12 -19.35
C ASP A 69 -14.76 -14.18 -20.33
N GLN A 70 -16.09 -14.16 -20.24
CA GLN A 70 -16.92 -13.31 -21.13
C GLN A 70 -16.64 -11.81 -20.95
N ASN A 71 -16.28 -11.37 -19.74
CA ASN A 71 -16.04 -9.95 -19.44
C ASN A 71 -14.72 -9.48 -20.08
N GLN A 72 -13.68 -10.30 -20.02
CA GLN A 72 -12.38 -10.04 -20.65
C GLN A 72 -12.53 -9.93 -22.16
N LEU A 73 -13.31 -10.84 -22.76
CA LEU A 73 -13.60 -10.83 -24.19
C LEU A 73 -14.39 -9.57 -24.58
N GLN A 74 -15.43 -9.22 -23.83
CA GLN A 74 -16.21 -8.00 -24.07
C GLN A 74 -15.36 -6.74 -23.92
N CYS A 75 -14.50 -6.68 -22.90
CA CYS A 75 -13.59 -5.55 -22.68
C CYS A 75 -12.60 -5.39 -23.84
N THR A 76 -12.00 -6.50 -24.30
CA THR A 76 -11.12 -6.50 -25.47
C THR A 76 -11.84 -5.95 -26.70
N LEU A 77 -13.03 -6.46 -27.01
CA LEU A 77 -13.83 -6.01 -28.15
C LEU A 77 -14.21 -4.53 -28.06
N GLN A 78 -14.57 -4.05 -26.86
CA GLN A 78 -14.89 -2.64 -26.65
C GLN A 78 -13.69 -1.73 -26.93
N ILE A 79 -12.48 -2.11 -26.50
CA ILE A 79 -11.25 -1.37 -26.79
C ILE A 79 -10.98 -1.37 -28.29
N LEU A 80 -11.00 -2.53 -28.93
CA LEU A 80 -10.73 -2.66 -30.37
C LEU A 80 -11.72 -1.85 -31.22
N ASN A 81 -12.99 -1.85 -30.84
CA ASN A 81 -14.04 -1.08 -31.51
C ASN A 81 -13.78 0.44 -31.47
N LYS A 82 -13.07 0.99 -30.46
CA LYS A 82 -12.66 2.41 -30.43
C LYS A 82 -11.80 2.80 -31.63
N PHE A 83 -11.09 1.82 -32.20
CA PHE A 83 -10.18 1.99 -33.33
C PHE A 83 -10.79 1.49 -34.65
N GLY A 84 -12.09 1.19 -34.67
CA GLY A 84 -12.79 0.70 -35.86
C GLY A 84 -12.51 -0.77 -36.20
N ILE A 85 -11.90 -1.54 -35.28
CA ILE A 85 -11.66 -2.96 -35.47
C ILE A 85 -12.92 -3.75 -35.10
N THR A 86 -13.46 -4.51 -36.04
CA THR A 86 -14.67 -5.30 -35.81
C THR A 86 -14.37 -6.56 -35.01
N ALA A 87 -15.41 -7.19 -34.44
CA ALA A 87 -15.25 -8.47 -33.76
C ALA A 87 -14.78 -9.58 -34.71
N GLU A 88 -15.17 -9.50 -35.98
CA GLU A 88 -14.72 -10.41 -37.04
C GLU A 88 -13.21 -10.23 -37.29
N ASP A 89 -12.74 -9.00 -37.52
CA ASP A 89 -11.32 -8.70 -37.70
C ASP A 89 -10.48 -9.18 -36.51
N ALA A 90 -10.96 -8.94 -35.29
CA ALA A 90 -10.29 -9.36 -34.07
C ALA A 90 -10.15 -10.88 -33.98
N CYS A 91 -11.18 -11.63 -34.39
CA CYS A 91 -11.18 -13.10 -34.38
C CYS A 91 -10.18 -13.70 -35.36
N PHE A 92 -9.85 -13.02 -36.46
CA PHE A 92 -8.80 -13.45 -37.40
C PHE A 92 -7.37 -13.28 -36.87
N ASP A 93 -7.18 -12.44 -35.85
CA ASP A 93 -5.89 -12.23 -35.18
C ASP A 93 -6.01 -12.52 -33.66
N PRO A 94 -6.16 -13.80 -33.24
CA PRO A 94 -6.54 -14.16 -31.87
C PRO A 94 -5.58 -13.66 -30.77
N HIS A 95 -4.35 -13.27 -31.15
CA HIS A 95 -3.36 -12.73 -30.21
C HIS A 95 -3.86 -11.48 -29.48
N VAL A 96 -4.73 -10.66 -30.07
CA VAL A 96 -5.27 -9.45 -29.40
C VAL A 96 -5.99 -9.77 -28.09
N PHE A 97 -6.65 -10.94 -28.02
CA PHE A 97 -7.34 -11.40 -26.80
C PHE A 97 -6.38 -11.92 -25.73
N CYS A 98 -5.10 -12.08 -26.04
CA CYS A 98 -4.06 -12.44 -25.08
C CYS A 98 -3.27 -11.22 -24.55
N MET A 99 -3.52 -10.04 -25.11
CA MET A 99 -2.79 -8.82 -24.76
C MET A 99 -3.33 -8.20 -23.47
N ASN A 100 -2.50 -7.42 -22.79
CA ASN A 100 -2.97 -6.60 -21.67
C ASN A 100 -3.87 -5.47 -22.19
N HIS A 101 -5.09 -5.34 -21.68
CA HIS A 101 -6.08 -4.36 -22.12
C HIS A 101 -5.56 -2.92 -22.10
N LEU A 102 -4.84 -2.51 -21.04
CA LEU A 102 -4.30 -1.16 -20.92
C LEU A 102 -3.23 -0.88 -21.98
N LEU A 103 -2.33 -1.83 -22.22
CA LEU A 103 -1.32 -1.68 -23.27
C LEU A 103 -1.96 -1.64 -24.66
N MET A 104 -2.98 -2.46 -24.89
CA MET A 104 -3.72 -2.48 -26.16
C MET A 104 -4.40 -1.14 -26.46
N ASP A 105 -5.09 -0.57 -25.46
CA ASP A 105 -5.73 0.75 -25.58
C ASP A 105 -4.68 1.84 -25.86
N ASN A 106 -3.57 1.85 -25.11
CA ASN A 106 -2.46 2.79 -25.33
C ASN A 106 -1.85 2.65 -26.74
N TYR A 107 -1.65 1.44 -27.22
CA TYR A 107 -1.07 1.21 -28.54
C TYR A 107 -2.00 1.70 -29.64
N GLY A 108 -3.30 1.43 -29.53
CA GLY A 108 -4.32 1.94 -30.46
C GLY A 108 -4.38 3.46 -30.47
N GLU A 109 -4.45 4.11 -29.29
CA GLU A 109 -4.48 5.57 -29.19
C GLU A 109 -3.20 6.21 -29.76
N ILE A 110 -2.02 5.61 -29.54
CA ILE A 110 -0.78 6.12 -30.14
C ILE A 110 -0.79 6.01 -31.67
N LEU A 111 -1.26 4.91 -32.24
CA LEU A 111 -1.37 4.76 -33.70
C LEU A 111 -2.36 5.79 -34.27
N LYS A 112 -3.43 6.09 -33.54
CA LYS A 112 -4.40 7.13 -33.89
C LYS A 112 -3.82 8.55 -33.77
N GLU A 113 -3.06 8.85 -32.72
CA GLU A 113 -2.29 10.11 -32.58
C GLU A 113 -1.31 10.30 -33.75
N CYS A 114 -0.74 9.22 -34.26
CA CYS A 114 0.13 9.24 -35.44
C CYS A 114 -0.63 9.34 -36.77
N ASN A 115 -1.97 9.43 -36.74
CA ASN A 115 -2.85 9.55 -37.90
C ASN A 115 -2.70 8.39 -38.91
N PHE A 116 -2.61 7.16 -38.39
CA PHE A 116 -2.67 5.96 -39.22
C PHE A 116 -3.97 5.92 -40.03
N THR A 117 -3.88 5.59 -41.31
CA THR A 117 -5.01 5.56 -42.24
C THR A 117 -6.07 4.54 -41.81
N ILE A 118 -5.62 3.33 -41.46
CA ILE A 118 -6.44 2.23 -40.95
C ILE A 118 -5.66 1.50 -39.85
N ILE A 119 -6.31 1.25 -38.71
CA ILE A 119 -5.73 0.48 -37.60
C ILE A 119 -6.32 -0.92 -37.66
N LEU A 120 -5.46 -1.92 -37.87
CA LEU A 120 -5.83 -3.33 -37.93
C LEU A 120 -5.28 -4.07 -36.69
N PRO A 121 -5.85 -5.23 -36.29
CA PRO A 121 -5.36 -6.02 -35.16
C PRO A 121 -3.84 -6.28 -35.22
N LYS A 122 -3.33 -6.69 -36.39
CA LYS A 122 -1.89 -6.89 -36.62
C LYS A 122 -1.02 -5.66 -36.32
N HIS A 123 -1.54 -4.45 -36.45
CA HIS A 123 -0.79 -3.22 -36.14
C HIS A 123 -0.63 -3.04 -34.63
N ILE A 124 -1.67 -3.34 -33.86
CA ILE A 124 -1.62 -3.34 -32.39
C ILE A 124 -0.65 -4.43 -31.90
N ILE A 125 -0.75 -5.64 -32.46
CA ILE A 125 0.13 -6.77 -32.13
C ILE A 125 1.60 -6.43 -32.41
N ARG A 126 1.88 -5.81 -33.58
CA ARG A 126 3.23 -5.44 -34.03
C ARG A 126 3.62 -4.01 -33.66
N TYR A 127 2.95 -3.40 -32.68
CA TYR A 127 3.12 -1.99 -32.31
C TYR A 127 4.60 -1.59 -32.15
N HIS A 128 5.38 -2.37 -31.40
CA HIS A 128 6.79 -2.04 -31.16
C HIS A 128 7.63 -2.03 -32.44
N THR A 129 7.39 -2.95 -33.37
CA THR A 129 8.06 -2.98 -34.67
C THR A 129 7.69 -1.74 -35.49
N LEU A 130 6.41 -1.37 -35.51
CA LEU A 130 5.94 -0.20 -36.25
C LEU A 130 6.56 1.10 -35.71
N VAL A 131 6.60 1.27 -34.39
CA VAL A 131 7.03 2.57 -33.80
C VAL A 131 8.53 2.69 -33.58
N LYS A 132 9.26 1.58 -33.40
CA LYS A 132 10.72 1.60 -33.11
C LYS A 132 11.58 1.24 -34.30
N SER A 133 11.16 0.26 -35.11
CA SER A 133 12.04 -0.37 -36.10
C SER A 133 11.81 0.15 -37.51
N ARG A 134 10.64 0.71 -37.81
CA ARG A 134 10.31 1.23 -39.14
C ARG A 134 10.47 2.74 -39.24
N THR A 135 10.93 3.19 -40.39
CA THR A 135 11.07 4.62 -40.70
C THR A 135 9.75 5.18 -41.22
N ILE A 136 9.56 6.50 -41.12
CA ILE A 136 8.33 7.15 -41.59
C ILE A 136 8.14 6.92 -43.09
N SER A 137 9.22 6.96 -43.89
CA SER A 137 9.19 6.68 -45.32
C SER A 137 8.67 5.26 -45.63
N GLN A 138 9.08 4.25 -44.85
CA GLN A 138 8.57 2.88 -45.00
C GLN A 138 7.07 2.80 -44.69
N LEU A 139 6.63 3.46 -43.62
CA LEU A 139 5.22 3.46 -43.23
C LEU A 139 4.33 4.18 -44.26
N LYS A 140 4.82 5.25 -44.89
CA LYS A 140 4.15 5.92 -46.02
C LYS A 140 4.06 5.02 -47.24
N LYS A 141 5.18 4.38 -47.63
CA LYS A 141 5.23 3.43 -48.76
C LYS A 141 4.26 2.25 -48.60
N GLU A 142 4.05 1.79 -47.38
CA GLU A 142 3.09 0.72 -47.06
C GLU A 142 1.63 1.21 -46.96
N GLY A 143 1.37 2.51 -47.17
CA GLY A 143 0.04 3.10 -47.10
C GLY A 143 -0.51 3.24 -45.67
N LEU A 144 0.32 3.03 -44.64
CA LEU A 144 -0.08 3.15 -43.24
C LEU A 144 -0.18 4.61 -42.79
N LEU A 145 0.63 5.48 -43.40
CA LEU A 145 0.59 6.94 -43.25
C LEU A 145 0.37 7.58 -44.61
N LYS A 146 -0.26 8.76 -44.65
CA LYS A 146 -0.43 9.52 -45.89
C LYS A 146 0.91 10.09 -46.36
N ASP A 147 1.15 10.15 -47.67
CA ASP A 147 2.42 10.64 -48.23
C ASP A 147 2.74 12.08 -47.83
N ASN A 148 1.72 12.94 -47.82
CA ASN A 148 1.81 14.35 -47.45
C ASN A 148 1.72 14.60 -45.93
N LEU A 149 1.74 13.56 -45.10
CA LEU A 149 1.67 13.70 -43.64
C LEU A 149 2.99 14.22 -43.07
N HIS A 150 2.94 15.34 -42.35
CA HIS A 150 4.03 15.82 -41.50
C HIS A 150 3.83 15.34 -40.06
N LEU A 151 4.41 14.19 -39.73
CA LEU A 151 4.14 13.52 -38.44
C LEU A 151 4.52 14.37 -37.21
N GLU A 152 5.59 15.17 -37.30
CA GLU A 152 6.00 16.05 -36.19
C GLU A 152 4.89 17.05 -35.83
N GLU A 153 4.28 17.69 -36.83
CA GLU A 153 3.20 18.68 -36.64
C GLU A 153 1.94 18.03 -36.05
N VAL A 154 1.58 16.84 -36.56
CA VAL A 154 0.42 16.07 -36.08
C VAL A 154 0.58 15.74 -34.60
N LEU A 155 1.74 15.21 -34.21
CA LEU A 155 2.01 14.85 -32.82
C LEU A 155 2.10 16.09 -31.91
N GLN A 156 2.65 17.21 -32.39
CA GLN A 156 2.63 18.47 -31.64
C GLN A 156 1.21 18.96 -31.37
N SER A 157 0.29 18.78 -32.33
CA SER A 157 -1.11 19.18 -32.18
C SER A 157 -1.88 18.41 -31.11
N CYS A 158 -1.32 17.28 -30.61
CA CYS A 158 -1.89 16.55 -29.47
C CYS A 158 -1.81 17.35 -28.16
N PHE A 159 -0.88 18.31 -28.05
CA PHE A 159 -0.72 19.17 -26.87
C PHE A 159 -1.39 20.54 -27.11
N PHE A 160 -2.70 20.62 -26.96
CA PHE A 160 -3.48 21.83 -27.26
C PHE A 160 -3.15 23.05 -26.39
N ASP A 161 -2.56 22.86 -25.22
CA ASP A 161 -2.18 23.93 -24.28
C ASP A 161 -0.75 24.45 -24.54
N TRP A 162 -0.01 23.86 -25.48
CA TRP A 162 1.32 24.29 -25.86
C TRP A 162 1.24 25.46 -26.86
N PRO A 163 1.66 26.69 -26.49
CA PRO A 163 1.49 27.85 -27.36
C PRO A 163 2.34 27.73 -28.62
N LYS A 164 1.74 27.99 -29.79
CA LYS A 164 2.39 27.88 -31.11
C LYS A 164 3.73 28.63 -31.20
N ASN A 165 3.86 29.77 -30.52
CA ASN A 165 5.08 30.58 -30.53
C ASN A 165 6.29 29.89 -29.85
N HIS A 166 6.03 28.88 -29.02
CA HIS A 166 7.06 28.07 -28.34
C HIS A 166 7.34 26.76 -29.08
N VAL A 167 6.57 26.44 -30.10
CA VAL A 167 6.71 25.24 -30.91
C VAL A 167 7.67 25.53 -32.06
N LYS A 168 8.79 24.81 -32.12
CA LYS A 168 9.75 24.87 -33.23
C LYS A 168 9.79 23.50 -33.89
N LEU A 169 9.67 23.43 -35.21
CA LEU A 169 9.83 22.16 -35.94
C LEU A 169 11.31 21.83 -36.06
N ILE A 170 11.67 20.56 -35.80
CA ILE A 170 13.02 20.03 -36.01
C ILE A 170 13.17 19.57 -37.46
N ASN A 171 12.07 19.22 -38.13
CA ASN A 171 12.04 18.70 -39.50
C ASN A 171 12.82 17.38 -39.63
N PHE A 172 12.37 16.38 -38.87
CA PHE A 172 12.95 15.04 -38.90
C PHE A 172 12.91 14.42 -40.32
N PRO A 173 14.02 13.82 -40.81
CA PRO A 173 14.01 13.15 -42.10
C PRO A 173 13.21 11.84 -42.04
N ASP A 174 12.22 11.71 -42.92
CA ASP A 174 11.38 10.50 -43.00
C ASP A 174 12.16 9.22 -43.33
N SER A 175 13.31 9.35 -44.01
CA SER A 175 14.11 8.24 -44.50
C SER A 175 14.81 7.45 -43.39
N ASN A 176 15.18 8.11 -42.28
CA ASN A 176 15.98 7.52 -41.20
C ASN A 176 15.35 7.67 -39.81
N THR A 177 14.20 8.33 -39.69
CA THR A 177 13.55 8.57 -38.39
C THR A 177 12.34 7.63 -38.21
N ASN A 178 12.17 7.11 -36.99
CA ASN A 178 11.00 6.32 -36.60
C ASN A 178 10.02 7.14 -35.72
N ILE A 179 8.80 6.64 -35.57
CA ILE A 179 7.73 7.30 -34.80
C ILE A 179 8.18 7.59 -33.36
N LEU A 180 8.82 6.62 -32.69
CA LEU A 180 9.19 6.76 -31.29
C LEU A 180 10.19 7.91 -31.09
N THR A 181 11.18 8.06 -31.96
CA THR A 181 12.16 9.16 -31.90
C THR A 181 11.47 10.52 -31.94
N ILE A 182 10.54 10.71 -32.90
CA ILE A 182 9.79 11.96 -33.05
C ILE A 182 8.93 12.20 -31.81
N ARG A 183 8.18 11.19 -31.36
CA ARG A 183 7.34 11.26 -30.16
C ARG A 183 8.12 11.67 -28.92
N MET A 184 9.26 11.04 -28.67
CA MET A 184 10.08 11.31 -27.49
C MET A 184 10.66 12.73 -27.53
N SER A 185 11.09 13.21 -28.70
CA SER A 185 11.57 14.58 -28.86
C SER A 185 10.47 15.63 -28.63
N ILE A 186 9.27 15.39 -29.14
CA ILE A 186 8.11 16.27 -28.89
C ILE A 186 7.75 16.27 -27.41
N LEU A 187 7.66 15.09 -26.79
CA LEU A 187 7.32 14.97 -25.37
C LEU A 187 8.35 15.65 -24.47
N GLU A 188 9.64 15.49 -24.76
CA GLU A 188 10.72 16.17 -24.02
C GLU A 188 10.54 17.69 -24.04
N ARG A 189 10.36 18.26 -25.24
CA ARG A 189 10.18 19.70 -25.43
C ARG A 189 8.90 20.22 -24.78
N TYR A 190 7.81 19.47 -24.87
CA TYR A 190 6.56 19.81 -24.20
C TYR A 190 6.74 19.86 -22.68
N LEU A 191 7.41 18.85 -22.09
CA LEU A 191 7.66 18.84 -20.65
C LEU A 191 8.71 19.89 -20.22
N GLN A 192 9.69 20.21 -21.07
CA GLN A 192 10.61 21.34 -20.86
C GLN A 192 9.84 22.66 -20.79
N TYR A 193 8.89 22.87 -21.69
CA TYR A 193 8.00 24.03 -21.66
C TYR A 193 7.11 24.04 -20.42
N LYS A 194 6.38 22.93 -20.17
CA LYS A 194 5.31 22.88 -19.17
C LYS A 194 5.82 22.83 -17.73
N LEU A 195 6.94 22.16 -17.50
CA LEU A 195 7.46 21.86 -16.16
C LEU A 195 8.91 22.32 -15.95
N SER A 196 9.55 22.93 -16.95
CA SER A 196 10.96 23.36 -16.87
C SER A 196 11.91 22.22 -16.48
N ILE A 197 11.66 21.02 -17.03
CA ILE A 197 12.55 19.87 -16.83
C ILE A 197 13.81 20.01 -17.68
N THR A 198 14.88 19.36 -17.27
CA THR A 198 16.11 19.21 -18.04
C THR A 198 16.09 17.93 -18.88
N SER A 199 16.95 17.85 -19.90
CA SER A 199 17.12 16.62 -20.69
C SER A 199 17.60 15.43 -19.84
N GLU A 200 18.33 15.67 -18.75
CA GLU A 200 18.74 14.62 -17.83
C GLU A 200 17.56 14.09 -17.01
N GLU A 201 16.73 14.98 -16.47
CA GLU A 201 15.49 14.60 -15.79
C GLU A 201 14.56 13.81 -16.72
N PHE A 202 14.43 14.23 -17.98
CA PHE A 202 13.64 13.51 -18.98
C PHE A 202 14.16 12.09 -19.22
N LYS A 203 15.48 11.92 -19.38
CA LYS A 203 16.12 10.60 -19.51
C LYS A 203 15.86 9.74 -18.27
N ASN A 204 15.94 10.33 -17.08
CA ASN A 204 15.63 9.65 -15.82
C ASN A 204 14.17 9.21 -15.74
N TYR A 205 13.22 10.03 -16.20
CA TYR A 205 11.82 9.62 -16.28
C TYR A 205 11.64 8.43 -17.22
N CYS A 206 12.24 8.50 -18.41
CA CYS A 206 12.16 7.44 -19.40
C CYS A 206 12.79 6.11 -18.93
N LYS A 207 13.76 6.17 -18.03
CA LYS A 207 14.42 5.00 -17.43
C LYS A 207 13.59 4.41 -16.28
N ASN A 208 13.11 5.26 -15.37
CA ASN A 208 12.45 4.84 -14.14
C ASN A 208 10.94 4.59 -14.30
N TYR A 209 10.33 5.22 -15.31
CA TYR A 209 8.90 5.15 -15.61
C TYR A 209 8.69 4.67 -17.04
N LEU A 210 9.06 3.40 -17.29
CA LEU A 210 8.95 2.73 -18.59
C LEU A 210 7.63 2.96 -19.34
N PRO A 211 6.44 3.03 -18.67
CA PRO A 211 5.19 3.32 -19.36
C PRO A 211 5.18 4.66 -20.11
N LEU A 212 5.98 5.65 -19.70
CA LEU A 212 5.97 6.99 -20.28
C LEU A 212 6.27 7.00 -21.78
N ARG A 213 7.15 6.10 -22.26
CA ARG A 213 7.51 6.00 -23.69
C ARG A 213 6.38 5.52 -24.59
N HIS A 214 5.45 4.79 -24.00
CA HIS A 214 4.34 4.12 -24.68
C HIS A 214 3.00 4.54 -24.06
N ARG A 215 2.95 5.80 -23.62
CA ARG A 215 1.75 6.46 -23.15
C ARG A 215 1.26 7.43 -24.24
N PRO A 216 -0.06 7.53 -24.48
CA PRO A 216 -0.61 8.56 -25.35
C PRO A 216 -0.20 9.97 -24.89
N MET A 217 0.03 10.87 -25.82
CA MET A 217 0.37 12.27 -25.52
C MET A 217 -0.81 12.99 -24.88
N CYS A 218 -2.03 12.73 -25.36
CA CYS A 218 -3.25 13.28 -24.78
C CYS A 218 -3.42 12.89 -23.31
N ASP A 219 -3.14 11.63 -22.98
CA ASP A 219 -3.16 11.15 -21.60
C ASP A 219 -2.16 11.87 -20.70
N ILE A 220 -0.94 12.12 -21.19
CA ILE A 220 0.08 12.83 -20.43
C ILE A 220 -0.38 14.27 -20.18
N GLN A 221 -0.92 14.93 -21.19
CA GLN A 221 -1.46 16.28 -21.07
C GLN A 221 -2.59 16.33 -20.03
N GLU A 222 -3.54 15.40 -20.10
CA GLU A 222 -4.66 15.32 -19.18
C GLU A 222 -4.23 14.97 -17.75
N ALA A 223 -3.26 14.06 -17.59
CA ALA A 223 -2.68 13.74 -16.28
C ALA A 223 -2.03 14.98 -15.62
N LEU A 224 -1.32 15.80 -16.40
CA LEU A 224 -0.75 17.06 -15.92
C LEU A 224 -1.82 18.10 -15.58
N ASP A 225 -2.87 18.18 -16.40
CA ASP A 225 -4.02 19.06 -16.14
C ASP A 225 -4.71 18.69 -14.82
N ILE A 226 -5.05 17.41 -14.61
CA ILE A 226 -5.63 16.93 -13.36
C ILE A 226 -4.71 17.21 -12.17
N ALA A 227 -3.40 16.97 -12.32
CA ALA A 227 -2.42 17.22 -11.27
C ALA A 227 -2.38 18.70 -10.85
N GLN A 228 -2.37 19.62 -11.82
CA GLN A 228 -2.29 21.06 -11.57
C GLN A 228 -3.63 21.66 -11.13
N ASN A 229 -4.72 21.27 -11.79
CA ASN A 229 -6.01 21.95 -11.68
C ASN A 229 -6.96 21.27 -10.69
N ASN A 230 -6.90 19.95 -10.53
CA ASN A 230 -7.82 19.23 -9.64
C ASN A 230 -7.15 18.87 -8.31
N ILE A 231 -5.91 18.37 -8.35
CA ILE A 231 -5.15 18.00 -7.15
C ILE A 231 -4.40 19.22 -6.58
N LYS A 232 -4.13 20.24 -7.40
CA LYS A 232 -3.40 21.48 -7.01
C LYS A 232 -1.95 21.22 -6.61
N PHE A 233 -1.26 20.35 -7.35
CA PHE A 233 0.20 20.26 -7.25
C PHE A 233 0.87 21.52 -7.80
N ASN A 234 1.93 21.98 -7.14
CA ASN A 234 2.84 22.94 -7.74
C ASN A 234 3.73 22.25 -8.79
N VAL A 235 4.23 23.03 -9.76
CA VAL A 235 5.06 22.54 -10.87
C VAL A 235 6.27 21.76 -10.38
N GLU A 236 6.91 22.24 -9.32
CA GLU A 236 8.11 21.61 -8.74
C GLU A 236 7.84 20.20 -8.21
N THR A 237 6.68 19.99 -7.59
CA THR A 237 6.27 18.68 -7.07
C THR A 237 5.99 17.71 -8.21
N ILE A 238 5.35 18.18 -9.28
CA ILE A 238 5.11 17.37 -10.49
C ILE A 238 6.45 16.97 -11.11
N ARG A 239 7.37 17.93 -11.28
CA ARG A 239 8.73 17.70 -11.80
C ARG A 239 9.49 16.65 -10.99
N ARG A 240 9.49 16.74 -9.67
CA ARG A 240 10.22 15.76 -8.83
C ARG A 240 9.61 14.36 -8.83
N ASN A 241 8.33 14.23 -9.19
CA ASN A 241 7.56 12.99 -9.09
C ASN A 241 7.04 12.51 -10.46
N GLY A 242 7.87 11.78 -11.20
CA GLY A 242 7.46 11.25 -12.51
C GLY A 242 6.27 10.27 -12.47
N PHE A 243 5.87 9.75 -11.30
CA PHE A 243 4.61 9.01 -11.14
C PHE A 243 3.38 9.85 -11.51
N ILE A 244 3.42 11.15 -11.25
CA ILE A 244 2.33 12.08 -11.59
C ILE A 244 2.25 12.20 -13.11
N ILE A 245 3.40 12.42 -13.77
CA ILE A 245 3.50 12.54 -15.23
C ILE A 245 3.05 11.25 -15.93
N SER A 246 3.37 10.09 -15.35
CA SER A 246 2.99 8.78 -15.89
C SER A 246 1.66 8.26 -15.36
N SER A 247 0.84 9.05 -14.65
CA SER A 247 -0.41 8.59 -14.05
C SER A 247 -1.52 8.42 -15.10
N ASP A 248 -2.42 7.47 -14.88
CA ASP A 248 -3.59 7.27 -15.75
C ASP A 248 -4.68 8.29 -15.44
N PRO A 249 -5.03 9.21 -16.37
CA PRO A 249 -6.03 10.24 -16.10
C PRO A 249 -7.41 9.63 -15.83
N ALA A 250 -7.79 8.55 -16.51
CA ALA A 250 -9.08 7.90 -16.30
C ALA A 250 -9.18 7.32 -14.89
N ASN A 251 -8.21 6.51 -14.48
CA ASN A 251 -8.14 5.99 -13.11
C ASN A 251 -7.98 7.11 -12.07
N THR A 252 -7.22 8.16 -12.36
CA THR A 252 -7.04 9.28 -11.43
C THR A 252 -8.36 10.00 -11.16
N LYS A 253 -9.17 10.24 -12.19
CA LYS A 253 -10.53 10.78 -12.01
C LYS A 253 -11.38 9.86 -11.14
N LEU A 254 -11.37 8.56 -11.42
CA LEU A 254 -12.11 7.58 -10.61
C LEU A 254 -11.66 7.57 -9.15
N ILE A 255 -10.36 7.71 -8.87
CA ILE A 255 -9.85 7.88 -7.51
C ILE A 255 -10.44 9.14 -6.86
N LEU A 256 -10.38 10.28 -7.56
CA LEU A 256 -10.86 11.56 -7.02
C LEU A 256 -12.38 11.61 -6.84
N GLU A 257 -13.13 10.84 -7.62
CA GLU A 257 -14.59 10.76 -7.56
C GLU A 257 -15.08 9.76 -6.51
N ASN A 258 -14.44 8.58 -6.41
CA ASN A 258 -14.96 7.46 -5.61
C ASN A 258 -14.24 7.30 -4.27
N VAL A 259 -13.03 7.84 -4.10
CA VAL A 259 -12.26 7.75 -2.85
C VAL A 259 -12.28 9.11 -2.18
N VAL A 260 -13.14 9.31 -1.18
CA VAL A 260 -13.24 10.61 -0.47
C VAL A 260 -12.10 10.76 0.53
N LEU A 261 -11.92 9.75 1.39
CA LEU A 261 -10.95 9.78 2.49
C LEU A 261 -10.04 8.55 2.48
N LEU A 262 -8.74 8.77 2.69
CA LEU A 262 -7.74 7.75 3.00
C LEU A 262 -7.00 8.12 4.29
N GLY A 263 -7.04 7.24 5.29
CA GLY A 263 -6.49 7.52 6.63
C GLY A 263 -7.05 8.82 7.23
N GLY A 264 -8.34 9.07 7.08
CA GLY A 264 -8.97 10.31 7.56
C GLY A 264 -8.47 11.62 6.89
N LEU A 265 -7.75 11.56 5.77
CA LEU A 265 -7.37 12.71 4.95
C LEU A 265 -8.19 12.75 3.67
N ASP A 266 -8.51 13.96 3.18
CA ASP A 266 -9.02 14.13 1.81
C ASP A 266 -8.04 13.49 0.83
N ILE A 267 -8.58 12.79 -0.17
CA ILE A 267 -7.79 12.06 -1.16
C ILE A 267 -6.74 12.94 -1.86
N ARG A 268 -7.03 14.22 -2.10
CA ARG A 268 -6.07 15.14 -2.75
C ARG A 268 -4.89 15.40 -1.83
N GLU A 269 -5.14 15.57 -0.54
CA GLU A 269 -4.08 15.77 0.46
C GLU A 269 -3.27 14.48 0.67
N ALA A 270 -3.92 13.32 0.69
CA ALA A 270 -3.22 12.03 0.73
C ALA A 270 -2.31 11.83 -0.49
N ILE A 271 -2.79 12.14 -1.70
CA ILE A 271 -2.00 12.07 -2.94
C ILE A 271 -0.86 13.08 -2.93
N LYS A 272 -1.04 14.28 -2.37
CA LYS A 272 0.06 15.26 -2.23
C LYS A 272 1.19 14.74 -1.35
N ILE A 273 0.86 14.05 -0.27
CA ILE A 273 1.84 13.45 0.64
C ILE A 273 2.52 12.23 0.00
N GLU A 274 1.76 11.36 -0.66
CA GLU A 274 2.26 10.15 -1.30
C GLU A 274 1.71 10.02 -2.75
N PRO A 275 2.38 10.66 -3.74
CA PRO A 275 1.91 10.65 -5.13
C PRO A 275 1.87 9.25 -5.77
N ALA A 276 2.61 8.28 -5.21
CA ALA A 276 2.61 6.92 -5.72
C ALA A 276 1.27 6.18 -5.53
N ILE A 277 0.33 6.73 -4.76
CA ILE A 277 -1.06 6.24 -4.65
C ILE A 277 -1.71 6.14 -6.04
N LEU A 278 -1.41 7.07 -6.94
CA LEU A 278 -1.96 7.14 -8.30
C LEU A 278 -1.64 5.91 -9.18
N LYS A 279 -0.70 5.05 -8.76
CA LYS A 279 -0.38 3.80 -9.48
C LYS A 279 -1.44 2.72 -9.30
N ASN A 280 -2.18 2.80 -8.20
CA ASN A 280 -3.17 1.79 -7.87
C ASN A 280 -4.52 2.16 -8.44
N HIS A 281 -5.30 1.13 -8.77
CA HIS A 281 -6.68 1.34 -9.20
C HIS A 281 -7.54 1.78 -8.01
N TYR A 282 -8.55 2.62 -8.23
CA TYR A 282 -9.42 3.13 -7.16
C TYR A 282 -10.02 2.01 -6.30
N GLN A 283 -10.42 0.90 -6.93
CA GLN A 283 -10.97 -0.27 -6.24
C GLN A 283 -9.96 -0.89 -5.26
N SER A 284 -8.68 -0.97 -5.65
CA SER A 284 -7.62 -1.48 -4.77
C SER A 284 -7.40 -0.58 -3.56
N LEU A 285 -7.56 0.74 -3.72
CA LEU A 285 -7.48 1.68 -2.58
C LEU A 285 -8.63 1.46 -1.59
N LEU A 286 -9.85 1.28 -2.10
CA LEU A 286 -11.04 0.97 -1.28
C LEU A 286 -10.90 -0.37 -0.56
N GLU A 287 -10.42 -1.41 -1.26
CA GLU A 287 -10.17 -2.73 -0.66
C GLU A 287 -9.14 -2.64 0.48
N ILE A 288 -8.02 -1.93 0.27
CA ILE A 288 -7.01 -1.73 1.31
C ILE A 288 -7.62 -0.95 2.47
N LYS A 289 -8.36 0.13 2.22
CA LYS A 289 -9.00 0.92 3.28
C LYS A 289 -9.92 0.06 4.15
N ASN A 290 -10.86 -0.65 3.53
CA ASN A 290 -11.81 -1.53 4.23
C ASN A 290 -11.08 -2.63 5.01
N MET A 291 -9.98 -3.14 4.47
CA MET A 291 -9.14 -4.12 5.15
C MET A 291 -8.47 -3.55 6.39
N LEU A 292 -7.86 -2.35 6.30
CA LEU A 292 -7.23 -1.70 7.44
C LEU A 292 -8.25 -1.40 8.56
N GLU A 293 -9.46 -0.98 8.20
CA GLU A 293 -10.57 -0.82 9.15
C GLU A 293 -10.96 -2.15 9.81
N LYS A 294 -11.09 -3.23 9.03
CA LYS A 294 -11.38 -4.58 9.55
C LYS A 294 -10.33 -5.07 10.57
N TYR A 295 -9.07 -4.68 10.39
CA TYR A 295 -7.98 -4.98 11.33
C TYR A 295 -7.85 -3.97 12.47
N ASN A 296 -8.82 -3.07 12.66
CA ASN A 296 -8.83 -2.02 13.68
C ASN A 296 -7.61 -1.08 13.62
N ILE A 297 -7.08 -0.83 12.42
CA ILE A 297 -5.96 0.10 12.24
C ILE A 297 -6.53 1.50 12.09
N SER A 298 -6.27 2.35 13.09
CA SER A 298 -6.80 3.71 13.15
C SER A 298 -6.37 4.57 11.97
N ASP A 299 -7.21 5.53 11.60
CA ASP A 299 -6.88 6.54 10.58
C ASP A 299 -5.55 7.24 10.91
N ASP A 300 -5.28 7.50 12.19
CA ASP A 300 -4.02 8.10 12.60
C ASP A 300 -2.80 7.25 12.21
N ALA A 301 -2.87 5.94 12.43
CA ALA A 301 -1.80 5.03 12.02
C ALA A 301 -1.67 4.99 10.49
N GLN A 302 -2.79 5.06 9.77
CA GLN A 302 -2.81 5.14 8.30
C GLN A 302 -2.13 6.41 7.77
N ARG A 303 -2.38 7.58 8.39
CA ARG A 303 -1.72 8.86 8.01
C ARG A 303 -0.21 8.79 8.13
N HIS A 304 0.29 8.13 9.17
CA HIS A 304 1.72 7.95 9.37
C HIS A 304 2.36 7.06 8.30
N CYS A 305 1.58 6.27 7.55
CA CYS A 305 2.11 5.35 6.55
C CYS A 305 1.18 5.18 5.34
N LEU A 306 0.88 6.27 4.62
CA LEU A 306 0.08 6.22 3.39
C LEU A 306 0.64 5.29 2.32
N LYS A 307 1.94 4.98 2.37
CA LYS A 307 2.60 4.03 1.48
C LYS A 307 1.99 2.63 1.47
N VAL A 308 1.22 2.24 2.49
CA VAL A 308 0.44 1.00 2.47
C VAL A 308 -0.55 0.98 1.30
N TYR A 309 -1.12 2.13 0.93
CA TYR A 309 -2.05 2.30 -0.18
C TYR A 309 -1.40 2.21 -1.56
N CYS A 310 -0.06 2.17 -1.63
CA CYS A 310 0.69 1.95 -2.88
C CYS A 310 0.99 0.47 -3.13
N MET A 311 0.58 -0.42 -2.22
CA MET A 311 0.77 -1.87 -2.32
C MET A 311 -0.43 -2.52 -2.99
N ARG A 312 -0.31 -3.79 -3.39
CA ARG A 312 -1.46 -4.55 -3.87
C ARG A 312 -2.29 -5.06 -2.68
N PRO A 313 -3.64 -5.11 -2.79
CA PRO A 313 -4.51 -5.56 -1.70
C PRO A 313 -4.16 -6.95 -1.17
N ASP A 314 -3.89 -7.91 -2.06
CA ASP A 314 -3.46 -9.28 -1.73
C ASP A 314 -2.21 -9.32 -0.83
N THR A 315 -1.26 -8.42 -1.11
CA THR A 315 0.00 -8.31 -0.39
C THR A 315 -0.22 -7.69 0.98
N VAL A 316 -1.07 -6.68 1.08
CA VAL A 316 -1.43 -6.07 2.37
C VAL A 316 -2.12 -7.10 3.26
N GLN A 317 -3.09 -7.84 2.71
CA GLN A 317 -3.82 -8.88 3.43
C GLN A 317 -2.89 -9.94 3.99
N LYS A 318 -2.10 -10.58 3.11
CA LYS A 318 -1.17 -11.64 3.49
C LYS A 318 -0.23 -11.19 4.60
N ARG A 319 0.28 -9.97 4.51
CA ARG A 319 1.20 -9.41 5.51
C ARG A 319 0.51 -9.14 6.84
N LEU A 320 -0.70 -8.59 6.84
CA LEU A 320 -1.46 -8.40 8.08
C LEU A 320 -1.77 -9.74 8.77
N GLU A 321 -2.20 -10.75 8.01
CA GLU A 321 -2.46 -12.09 8.52
C GLU A 321 -1.22 -12.76 9.12
N GLN A 322 -0.05 -12.54 8.53
CA GLN A 322 1.22 -13.02 9.06
C GLN A 322 1.63 -12.26 10.33
N LEU A 323 1.50 -10.93 10.33
CA LEU A 323 1.90 -10.08 11.44
C LEU A 323 1.11 -10.35 12.71
N ILE A 324 -0.20 -10.58 12.61
CA ILE A 324 -1.08 -10.82 13.78
C ILE A 324 -0.66 -12.06 14.59
N LYS A 325 0.01 -13.02 13.94
CA LYS A 325 0.52 -14.23 14.58
C LYS A 325 1.78 -13.97 15.42
N LEU A 326 2.43 -12.82 15.24
CA LEU A 326 3.62 -12.43 16.00
C LEU A 326 3.22 -11.78 17.32
N LYS A 327 3.79 -12.27 18.43
CA LYS A 327 3.58 -11.67 19.77
C LYS A 327 3.98 -10.20 19.79
N GLU A 328 5.04 -9.87 19.06
CA GLU A 328 5.57 -8.52 18.89
C GLU A 328 4.53 -7.57 18.29
N TYR A 329 3.74 -8.05 17.31
CA TYR A 329 2.72 -7.25 16.67
C TYR A 329 1.55 -6.97 17.61
N GLN A 330 1.14 -7.94 18.42
CA GLN A 330 0.03 -7.77 19.36
C GLN A 330 0.28 -6.59 20.30
N VAL A 331 1.51 -6.48 20.80
CA VAL A 331 1.96 -5.39 21.68
C VAL A 331 2.12 -4.07 20.92
N LEU A 332 2.54 -4.10 19.66
CA LEU A 332 2.80 -2.91 18.86
C LEU A 332 1.58 -2.45 18.03
N SER A 333 0.46 -3.15 18.11
CA SER A 333 -0.72 -2.94 17.26
C SER A 333 -1.32 -1.54 17.41
N SER A 334 -1.22 -0.95 18.61
CA SER A 334 -1.68 0.41 18.91
C SER A 334 -0.69 1.50 18.49
N ASN A 335 0.50 1.15 18.01
CA ASN A 335 1.51 2.14 17.63
C ASN A 335 1.09 2.85 16.33
N PRO A 336 1.14 4.20 16.25
CA PRO A 336 0.82 4.92 15.01
C PRO A 336 1.70 4.51 13.82
N ARG A 337 2.88 3.93 14.08
CA ARG A 337 3.79 3.43 13.04
C ARG A 337 3.62 1.95 12.72
N VAL A 338 2.57 1.27 13.22
CA VAL A 338 2.35 -0.18 13.03
C VAL A 338 2.39 -0.58 11.56
N LEU A 339 1.88 0.25 10.65
CA LEU A 339 1.85 -0.03 9.22
C LEU A 339 3.22 -0.07 8.55
N TYR A 340 4.26 0.48 9.17
CA TYR A 340 5.63 0.30 8.68
C TYR A 340 6.06 -1.17 8.76
N LEU A 341 5.50 -1.97 9.66
CA LEU A 341 5.72 -3.42 9.72
C LEU A 341 5.14 -4.11 8.48
N VAL A 342 3.99 -3.64 7.99
CA VAL A 342 3.36 -4.13 6.75
C VAL A 342 4.21 -3.73 5.54
N VAL A 343 4.57 -2.45 5.41
CA VAL A 343 5.34 -1.97 4.25
C VAL A 343 6.74 -2.61 4.19
N HIS A 344 7.39 -2.80 5.34
CA HIS A 344 8.77 -3.30 5.45
C HIS A 344 8.89 -4.73 6.00
N GLU A 345 7.87 -5.56 5.82
CA GLU A 345 7.77 -6.94 6.34
C GLU A 345 9.08 -7.74 6.20
N LYS A 346 9.62 -7.88 4.99
CA LYS A 346 10.87 -8.64 4.74
C LYS A 346 12.06 -8.12 5.57
N LYS A 347 12.21 -6.80 5.67
CA LYS A 347 13.29 -6.16 6.44
C LYS A 347 13.10 -6.42 7.94
N MET A 348 11.86 -6.31 8.41
CA MET A 348 11.50 -6.55 9.79
C MET A 348 11.75 -8.01 10.18
N MET A 349 11.29 -8.98 9.38
CA MET A 349 11.48 -10.42 9.66
C MET A 349 12.97 -10.78 9.73
N ASN A 350 13.77 -10.31 8.78
CA ASN A 350 15.22 -10.53 8.80
C ASN A 350 15.90 -9.95 10.06
N ARG A 351 15.39 -8.82 10.57
CA ARG A 351 15.91 -8.21 11.80
C ARG A 351 15.46 -8.97 13.04
N LEU A 352 14.21 -9.43 13.06
CA LEU A 352 13.68 -10.25 14.15
C LEU A 352 14.53 -11.52 14.33
N THR A 353 14.86 -12.21 13.23
CA THR A 353 15.76 -13.39 13.26
C THR A 353 17.14 -13.05 13.84
N LYS A 354 17.72 -11.90 13.47
CA LYS A 354 19.02 -11.45 14.01
C LYS A 354 18.97 -11.11 15.49
N ILE A 355 17.89 -10.46 15.93
CA ILE A 355 17.64 -10.13 17.34
C ILE A 355 17.53 -11.40 18.18
N GLN A 356 16.77 -12.38 17.68
CA GLN A 356 16.60 -13.69 18.33
C GLN A 356 17.93 -14.45 18.41
N ALA A 357 18.72 -14.48 17.32
CA ALA A 357 20.04 -15.10 17.32
C ALA A 357 21.01 -14.44 18.32
N ALA A 358 20.93 -13.13 18.49
CA ALA A 358 21.71 -12.38 19.46
C ALA A 358 21.15 -12.46 20.90
N LYS A 359 20.05 -13.20 21.13
CA LYS A 359 19.34 -13.31 22.42
C LYS A 359 19.00 -11.95 23.04
N LYS A 360 18.68 -10.96 22.21
CA LYS A 360 18.21 -9.65 22.69
C LYS A 360 16.71 -9.69 22.92
N HIS A 361 16.29 -9.51 24.16
CA HIS A 361 14.88 -9.54 24.54
C HIS A 361 14.19 -8.18 24.45
N CYS A 362 14.96 -7.09 24.59
CA CYS A 362 14.41 -5.74 24.61
C CYS A 362 14.60 -5.05 23.27
N TYR A 363 13.55 -5.03 22.46
CA TYR A 363 13.48 -4.26 21.22
C TYR A 363 12.11 -3.61 21.04
N SER A 364 12.02 -2.76 20.02
CA SER A 364 10.87 -1.91 19.76
C SER A 364 10.61 -1.84 18.26
N LEU A 365 9.45 -1.29 17.86
CA LEU A 365 9.12 -1.07 16.45
C LEU A 365 10.24 -0.31 15.73
N ASN A 366 10.83 0.69 16.41
CA ASN A 366 11.93 1.47 15.86
C ASN A 366 13.11 0.58 15.42
N HIS A 367 13.51 -0.41 16.23
CA HIS A 367 14.62 -1.31 15.86
C HIS A 367 14.27 -2.17 14.64
N LEU A 368 13.01 -2.58 14.50
CA LEU A 368 12.54 -3.41 13.40
C LEU A 368 12.49 -2.64 12.07
N VAL A 369 12.10 -1.36 12.06
CA VAL A 369 11.87 -0.61 10.81
C VAL A 369 12.90 0.49 10.49
N ALA A 370 13.68 0.97 11.47
CA ALA A 370 14.62 2.10 11.29
C ALA A 370 15.75 1.85 10.28
N SER A 371 16.60 2.84 10.03
CA SER A 371 17.76 2.72 9.13
C SER A 371 18.71 1.57 9.52
N SER A 372 19.53 1.11 8.59
CA SER A 372 20.51 0.06 8.87
C SER A 372 21.55 0.50 9.91
N LYS A 373 21.94 1.78 9.89
CA LYS A 373 22.84 2.36 10.90
C LYS A 373 22.27 2.21 12.31
N VAL A 374 21.03 2.65 12.53
CA VAL A 374 20.37 2.57 13.84
C VAL A 374 20.25 1.12 14.33
N PHE A 375 19.87 0.21 13.44
CA PHE A 375 19.76 -1.22 13.80
C PHE A 375 21.11 -1.85 14.14
N ASN A 376 22.16 -1.55 13.36
CA ASN A 376 23.50 -2.09 13.60
C ASN A 376 24.10 -1.55 14.90
N THR A 377 23.88 -0.27 15.22
CA THR A 377 24.25 0.28 16.53
C THR A 377 23.52 -0.45 17.65
N TYR A 378 22.21 -0.68 17.50
CA TYR A 378 21.43 -1.42 18.49
C TYR A 378 21.95 -2.86 18.67
N ILE A 379 22.13 -3.63 17.61
CA ILE A 379 22.50 -5.05 17.71
C ILE A 379 23.91 -5.23 18.31
N ASN A 380 24.84 -4.31 18.00
CA ASN A 380 26.22 -4.35 18.50
C ASN A 380 26.38 -3.71 19.88
N SER A 381 25.42 -2.92 20.36
CA SER A 381 25.51 -2.28 21.67
C SER A 381 25.45 -3.30 22.81
N PHE A 382 26.26 -3.09 23.85
CA PHE A 382 26.11 -3.79 25.12
C PHE A 382 24.88 -3.24 25.83
N GLY A 383 23.89 -4.11 26.03
CA GLY A 383 22.64 -3.76 26.70
C GLY A 383 21.39 -3.90 25.82
N ASN A 384 20.28 -3.93 26.54
CA ASN A 384 18.94 -4.26 26.07
C ASN A 384 18.04 -3.03 26.28
N LYS A 385 18.31 -1.92 25.57
CA LYS A 385 17.49 -0.70 25.68
C LYS A 385 16.42 -0.64 24.61
N ILE A 386 15.17 -0.40 25.00
CA ILE A 386 14.07 -0.11 24.07
C ILE A 386 13.89 1.38 23.79
N CYS A 387 13.09 1.70 22.77
CA CYS A 387 12.74 3.07 22.47
C CYS A 387 11.73 3.58 23.50
N SER A 388 12.07 4.68 24.18
CA SER A 388 11.21 5.33 25.19
C SER A 388 9.81 5.64 24.68
N ARG A 389 9.71 6.11 23.44
CA ARG A 389 8.43 6.48 22.82
C ARG A 389 7.52 5.26 22.63
N ASP A 390 8.07 4.11 22.25
CA ASP A 390 7.25 2.91 22.03
C ASP A 390 6.72 2.34 23.37
N VAL A 391 7.46 2.51 24.49
CA VAL A 391 6.95 2.21 25.85
C VAL A 391 5.80 3.14 26.23
N ALA A 392 6.01 4.44 26.02
CA ALA A 392 5.04 5.45 26.39
C ALA A 392 3.72 5.21 25.66
N ILE A 393 3.78 4.98 24.34
CA ILE A 393 2.64 4.67 23.48
C ILE A 393 1.95 3.40 23.94
N LEU A 394 2.69 2.31 24.23
CA LEU A 394 2.08 1.06 24.70
C LEU A 394 1.24 1.29 25.96
N ILE A 395 1.80 1.97 26.96
CA ILE A 395 1.10 2.21 28.23
C ILE A 395 -0.06 3.19 28.03
N SER A 396 0.17 4.32 27.36
CA SER A 396 -0.85 5.36 27.18
C SER A 396 -2.02 4.89 26.31
N SER A 397 -1.79 4.04 25.31
CA SER A 397 -2.86 3.47 24.50
C SER A 397 -3.62 2.34 25.19
N SER A 398 -3.02 1.69 26.20
CA SER A 398 -3.64 0.55 26.90
C SER A 398 -4.45 0.98 28.13
N LEU A 399 -4.16 2.14 28.72
CA LEU A 399 -4.84 2.68 29.90
C LEU A 399 -5.74 3.87 29.52
N ARG A 400 -7.03 3.80 29.84
CA ARG A 400 -8.04 4.81 29.57
C ARG A 400 -8.26 5.66 30.82
N GLY A 401 -7.49 6.74 30.96
CA GLY A 401 -7.57 7.66 32.10
C GLY A 401 -7.36 9.12 31.69
N ALA A 402 -8.05 10.04 32.38
CA ALA A 402 -7.91 11.46 32.11
C ALA A 402 -6.49 11.95 32.47
N GLY A 403 -5.77 12.55 31.51
CA GLY A 403 -4.40 13.05 31.72
C GLY A 403 -3.29 12.01 31.52
N ILE A 404 -3.63 10.77 31.13
CA ILE A 404 -2.64 9.78 30.68
C ILE A 404 -2.17 10.18 29.28
N THR A 405 -0.92 10.62 29.18
CA THR A 405 -0.26 11.04 27.94
C THR A 405 1.11 10.41 27.87
N ASP A 406 1.70 10.32 26.67
CA ASP A 406 3.06 9.82 26.50
C ASP A 406 4.06 10.55 27.42
N LYS A 407 3.87 11.87 27.60
CA LYS A 407 4.71 12.70 28.48
C LYS A 407 4.53 12.35 29.95
N SER A 408 3.29 12.17 30.43
CA SER A 408 3.03 11.85 31.83
C SER A 408 3.50 10.43 32.19
N VAL A 409 3.33 9.46 31.29
CA VAL A 409 3.91 8.10 31.41
C VAL A 409 5.43 8.17 31.55
N LEU A 410 6.12 8.86 30.63
CA LEU A 410 7.58 8.98 30.66
C LEU A 410 8.08 9.62 31.95
N ASN A 411 7.38 10.62 32.48
CA ASN A 411 7.77 11.28 33.73
C ASN A 411 7.71 10.33 34.93
N LYS A 412 6.69 9.46 35.00
CA LYS A 412 6.59 8.46 36.08
C LYS A 412 7.64 7.35 35.94
N LEU A 413 7.87 6.86 34.73
CA LEU A 413 8.84 5.78 34.46
C LEU A 413 10.29 6.19 34.71
N LYS A 414 10.67 7.44 34.39
CA LYS A 414 12.05 7.94 34.57
C LYS A 414 12.57 7.88 36.01
N ARG A 415 11.67 7.76 36.99
CA ARG A 415 12.04 7.57 38.40
C ARG A 415 12.67 6.19 38.66
N HIS A 416 12.40 5.20 37.81
CA HIS A 416 13.01 3.87 37.90
C HIS A 416 14.30 3.83 37.07
N LYS A 417 15.43 3.41 37.66
CA LYS A 417 16.76 3.45 37.02
C LYS A 417 16.83 2.73 35.66
N TYR A 418 16.11 1.61 35.53
CA TYR A 418 16.21 0.72 34.37
C TYR A 418 14.93 0.64 33.52
N TRP A 419 14.10 1.69 33.51
CA TRP A 419 12.81 1.72 32.82
C TRP A 419 12.83 1.45 31.29
N LEU A 420 14.01 1.48 30.66
CA LEU A 420 14.20 1.11 29.24
C LEU A 420 14.72 -0.31 29.03
N HIS A 421 14.87 -1.10 30.09
CA HIS A 421 15.49 -2.43 30.07
C HIS A 421 14.50 -3.58 30.24
N THR A 422 13.20 -3.29 30.12
CA THR A 422 12.13 -4.28 30.14
C THR A 422 11.61 -4.49 28.72
N ALA A 423 11.33 -5.74 28.34
CA ALA A 423 10.77 -6.04 27.02
C ALA A 423 9.32 -5.56 26.91
N LEU A 424 8.91 -5.06 25.73
CA LEU A 424 7.57 -4.52 25.53
C LEU A 424 6.46 -5.56 25.79
N ASN A 425 6.70 -6.84 25.49
CA ASN A 425 5.72 -7.89 25.76
C ASN A 425 5.49 -8.10 27.26
N VAL A 426 6.53 -7.96 28.10
CA VAL A 426 6.39 -8.03 29.57
C VAL A 426 5.50 -6.90 30.06
N ILE A 427 5.73 -5.67 29.57
CA ILE A 427 4.89 -4.51 29.91
C ILE A 427 3.43 -4.76 29.48
N GLY A 428 3.21 -5.25 28.25
CA GLY A 428 1.87 -5.55 27.75
C GLY A 428 1.15 -6.65 28.55
N GLU A 429 1.85 -7.72 28.89
CA GLU A 429 1.33 -8.83 29.71
C GLU A 429 0.97 -8.33 31.12
N ASN A 430 1.81 -7.52 31.75
CA ASN A 430 1.55 -6.90 33.04
C ASN A 430 0.31 -6.00 33.02
N ILE A 431 0.16 -5.16 31.99
CA ILE A 431 -1.04 -4.31 31.84
C ILE A 431 -2.29 -5.20 31.73
N TYR A 432 -2.25 -6.21 30.87
CA TYR A 432 -3.38 -7.12 30.69
C TYR A 432 -3.76 -7.85 32.00
N MET A 433 -2.76 -8.33 32.74
CA MET A 433 -2.97 -9.00 34.02
C MET A 433 -3.56 -8.05 35.08
N LEU A 434 -3.00 -6.85 35.24
CA LEU A 434 -3.45 -5.88 36.25
C LEU A 434 -4.86 -5.36 35.96
N LYS A 435 -5.21 -5.12 34.69
CA LYS A 435 -6.56 -4.65 34.29
C LYS A 435 -7.69 -5.61 34.68
N LYS A 436 -7.39 -6.87 35.00
CA LYS A 436 -8.40 -7.81 35.52
C LYS A 436 -8.82 -7.51 36.96
N LYS A 437 -8.03 -6.75 37.71
CA LYS A 437 -8.18 -6.54 39.16
C LYS A 437 -8.16 -5.08 39.57
N PHE A 438 -7.58 -4.20 38.75
CA PHE A 438 -7.39 -2.79 39.07
C PHE A 438 -7.88 -1.92 37.92
N ASN A 439 -8.33 -0.71 38.25
CA ASN A 439 -8.70 0.29 37.25
C ASN A 439 -7.45 0.94 36.60
N ASP A 440 -7.66 1.61 35.47
CA ASP A 440 -6.57 2.15 34.66
C ASP A 440 -5.79 3.28 35.36
N ASP A 441 -6.46 4.10 36.17
CA ASP A 441 -5.83 5.22 36.90
C ASP A 441 -4.90 4.71 38.01
N VAL A 442 -5.30 3.67 38.75
CA VAL A 442 -4.47 3.03 39.79
C VAL A 442 -3.22 2.38 39.18
N ILE A 443 -3.37 1.71 38.03
CA ILE A 443 -2.24 1.11 37.31
C ILE A 443 -1.29 2.21 36.82
N PHE A 444 -1.83 3.31 36.28
CA PHE A 444 -1.04 4.44 35.85
C PHE A 444 -0.31 5.12 37.01
N ASP A 445 -0.94 5.21 38.17
CA ASP A 445 -0.32 5.81 39.34
C ASP A 445 0.89 5.03 39.85
N ASN A 446 0.83 3.70 39.70
CA ASN A 446 1.88 2.76 40.07
C ASN A 446 2.67 2.24 38.85
N CYS A 447 2.74 2.98 37.73
CA CYS A 447 3.16 2.44 36.42
C CYS A 447 4.56 1.79 36.37
N GLN A 448 5.43 2.05 37.34
CA GLN A 448 6.76 1.42 37.44
C GLN A 448 6.65 -0.10 37.66
N ILE A 449 5.56 -0.55 38.29
CA ILE A 449 5.29 -1.97 38.52
C ILE A 449 5.20 -2.77 37.21
N LEU A 450 4.88 -2.11 36.10
CA LEU A 450 4.79 -2.72 34.78
C LEU A 450 6.15 -3.19 34.24
N LEU A 451 7.25 -2.76 34.85
CA LEU A 451 8.61 -3.09 34.43
C LEU A 451 9.10 -4.45 34.93
N TYR A 452 8.37 -5.06 35.87
CA TYR A 452 8.80 -6.24 36.61
C TYR A 452 8.37 -7.55 35.95
N PRO A 453 9.01 -8.69 36.26
CA PRO A 453 8.64 -9.99 35.70
C PRO A 453 7.19 -10.37 36.02
N VAL A 454 6.43 -10.73 34.97
CA VAL A 454 4.99 -11.04 35.05
C VAL A 454 4.67 -12.06 36.14
N PHE A 455 5.46 -13.13 36.21
CA PHE A 455 5.27 -14.20 37.18
C PHE A 455 5.36 -13.72 38.63
N GLU A 456 6.36 -12.89 38.95
CA GLU A 456 6.53 -12.41 40.33
C GLU A 456 5.43 -11.40 40.69
N LEU A 457 5.10 -10.52 39.74
CA LEU A 457 3.99 -9.58 39.89
C LEU A 457 2.65 -10.30 40.16
N GLU A 458 2.35 -11.33 39.38
CA GLU A 458 1.12 -12.13 39.51
C GLU A 458 1.05 -12.81 40.88
N GLN A 459 2.14 -13.43 41.33
CA GLN A 459 2.22 -14.09 42.64
C GLN A 459 1.89 -13.14 43.80
N TYR A 460 2.54 -11.97 43.84
CA TYR A 460 2.28 -10.99 44.90
C TYR A 460 0.88 -10.37 44.78
N THR A 461 0.39 -10.16 43.56
CA THR A 461 -0.96 -9.63 43.31
C THR A 461 -2.03 -10.57 43.85
N GLU A 462 -1.97 -11.86 43.49
CA GLU A 462 -2.95 -12.85 43.95
C GLU A 462 -2.91 -13.00 45.47
N TYR A 463 -1.72 -13.03 46.04
CA TYR A 463 -1.52 -13.19 47.48
C TYR A 463 -2.08 -12.02 48.29
N LEU A 464 -1.74 -10.78 47.93
CA LEU A 464 -2.19 -9.59 48.67
C LEU A 464 -3.68 -9.30 48.48
N ILE A 465 -4.24 -9.58 47.29
CA ILE A 465 -5.70 -9.46 47.08
C ILE A 465 -6.45 -10.47 47.95
N LYS A 466 -6.05 -11.74 47.98
CA LYS A 466 -6.74 -12.76 48.79
C LYS A 466 -6.70 -12.44 50.28
N ILE A 467 -5.57 -11.96 50.79
CA ILE A 467 -5.47 -11.54 52.19
C ILE A 467 -6.36 -10.34 52.49
N ARG A 468 -6.43 -9.36 51.57
CA ARG A 468 -7.34 -8.22 51.70
C ARG A 468 -8.80 -8.67 51.75
N ASP A 469 -9.16 -9.65 50.94
CA ASP A 469 -10.51 -10.20 50.85
C ASP A 469 -10.85 -11.17 52.02
N GLY A 470 -9.93 -11.35 52.97
CA GLY A 470 -10.13 -12.13 54.20
C GLY A 470 -9.75 -13.61 54.10
N ASP A 471 -9.16 -14.06 52.99
CA ASP A 471 -8.66 -15.43 52.82
C ASP A 471 -7.23 -15.57 53.35
N TYR A 472 -7.13 -15.80 54.66
CA TYR A 472 -5.85 -15.99 55.35
C TYR A 472 -5.23 -17.38 55.14
N SER A 473 -5.96 -18.34 54.58
CA SER A 473 -5.45 -19.70 54.30
C SER A 473 -4.24 -19.68 53.34
N VAL A 474 -4.15 -18.61 52.54
CA VAL A 474 -3.07 -18.40 51.57
C VAL A 474 -1.73 -18.15 52.28
N LYS A 475 -1.73 -17.65 53.53
CA LYS A 475 -0.50 -17.49 54.33
C LYS A 475 0.19 -18.82 54.63
N GLU A 476 -0.57 -19.91 54.78
CA GLU A 476 -0.04 -21.23 55.11
C GLU A 476 0.43 -22.00 53.87
N THR A 477 -0.21 -21.76 52.72
CA THR A 477 0.03 -22.49 51.46
C THR A 477 1.02 -21.82 50.51
N SER A 478 1.21 -20.51 50.62
CA SER A 478 2.08 -19.75 49.72
C SER A 478 3.53 -19.68 50.23
N LYS A 479 4.48 -19.65 49.30
CA LYS A 479 5.92 -19.49 49.60
C LYS A 479 6.33 -18.02 49.72
N ILE A 480 5.36 -17.12 49.91
CA ILE A 480 5.58 -15.68 49.92
C ILE A 480 5.75 -15.25 51.37
N GLU A 481 6.99 -14.94 51.74
CA GLU A 481 7.31 -14.32 53.02
C GLU A 481 7.18 -12.81 52.87
N ILE A 482 6.18 -12.22 53.55
CA ILE A 482 6.08 -10.77 53.68
C ILE A 482 6.86 -10.29 54.91
N ASP A 483 7.14 -8.98 54.95
CA ASP A 483 7.71 -8.33 56.12
C ASP A 483 6.90 -8.60 57.41
N SER A 484 7.59 -9.04 58.46
CA SER A 484 7.01 -9.30 59.78
C SER A 484 6.46 -8.04 60.46
N SER A 485 6.87 -6.85 60.02
CA SER A 485 6.29 -5.57 60.46
C SER A 485 4.83 -5.39 60.03
N TYR A 486 4.31 -6.20 59.09
CA TYR A 486 2.92 -6.12 58.65
C TYR A 486 1.94 -6.94 59.50
N ASN A 487 2.39 -7.56 60.58
CA ASN A 487 1.50 -8.32 61.46
C ASN A 487 0.35 -7.48 62.05
N ASN A 488 0.51 -6.15 62.10
CA ASN A 488 -0.52 -5.21 62.57
C ASN A 488 -1.26 -4.48 61.43
N LEU A 489 -0.96 -4.82 60.17
CA LEU A 489 -1.56 -4.14 59.01
C LEU A 489 -2.99 -4.67 58.80
N ASN A 490 -3.98 -3.77 58.80
CA ASN A 490 -5.34 -4.15 58.44
C ASN A 490 -5.49 -4.19 56.91
N TYR A 491 -5.22 -5.36 56.32
CA TYR A 491 -5.26 -5.56 54.87
C TYR A 491 -6.62 -5.22 54.25
N SER A 492 -7.73 -5.45 54.97
CA SER A 492 -9.09 -5.17 54.47
C SER A 492 -9.35 -3.67 54.21
N MET A 493 -8.56 -2.79 54.84
CA MET A 493 -8.67 -1.34 54.67
C MET A 493 -7.75 -0.77 53.58
N LEU A 494 -6.92 -1.60 52.95
CA LEU A 494 -6.00 -1.13 51.92
C LEU A 494 -6.72 -0.84 50.60
N THR A 495 -6.52 0.38 50.10
CA THR A 495 -6.93 0.78 48.76
C THR A 495 -6.13 0.04 47.69
N ASP A 496 -6.68 -0.04 46.48
CA ASP A 496 -5.99 -0.63 45.33
C ASP A 496 -4.61 0.00 45.06
N ASN A 497 -4.49 1.32 45.23
CA ASN A 497 -3.23 2.03 45.12
C ASN A 497 -2.20 1.55 46.15
N GLN A 498 -2.61 1.39 47.41
CA GLN A 498 -1.75 0.89 48.47
C GLN A 498 -1.35 -0.56 48.23
N ILE A 499 -2.25 -1.40 47.70
CA ILE A 499 -1.94 -2.78 47.33
C ILE A 499 -0.85 -2.83 46.25
N LEU A 500 -0.99 -2.07 45.15
CA LEU A 500 0.05 -2.03 44.10
C LEU A 500 1.39 -1.48 44.60
N SER A 501 1.35 -0.44 45.43
CA SER A 501 2.56 0.09 46.07
C SER A 501 3.25 -0.95 46.97
N LEU A 502 2.47 -1.72 47.73
CA LEU A 502 2.99 -2.78 48.61
C LEU A 502 3.59 -3.94 47.80
N ILE A 503 2.95 -4.33 46.69
CA ILE A 503 3.51 -5.34 45.79
C ILE A 503 4.89 -4.91 45.28
N LEU A 504 4.99 -3.67 44.78
CA LEU A 504 6.26 -3.13 44.28
C LEU A 504 7.32 -3.10 45.40
N TYR A 505 6.94 -2.69 46.61
CA TYR A 505 7.82 -2.69 47.77
C TYR A 505 8.35 -4.09 48.08
N GLU A 506 7.49 -5.12 48.15
CA GLU A 506 7.90 -6.48 48.48
C GLU A 506 8.83 -7.10 47.43
N ILE A 507 8.64 -6.74 46.16
CA ILE A 507 9.55 -7.15 45.10
C ILE A 507 10.91 -6.47 45.29
N GLU A 508 10.95 -5.14 45.40
CA GLU A 508 12.19 -4.35 45.47
C GLU A 508 12.95 -4.51 46.79
N LYS A 509 12.28 -4.84 47.88
CA LYS A 509 12.89 -5.09 49.18
C LYS A 509 13.99 -6.15 49.09
N LYS A 510 13.78 -7.22 48.31
CA LYS A 510 14.77 -8.29 48.07
C LYS A 510 16.03 -7.80 47.35
N TYR A 511 15.92 -6.66 46.68
CA TYR A 511 16.98 -6.03 45.88
C TYR A 511 17.45 -4.72 46.48
N HIS A 512 17.12 -4.44 47.75
CA HIS A 512 17.51 -3.21 48.44
C HIS A 512 17.11 -1.94 47.67
N PHE A 513 15.98 -1.97 46.96
CA PHE A 513 15.46 -0.85 46.16
C PHE A 513 16.44 -0.36 45.07
N SER A 514 17.32 -1.23 44.59
CA SER A 514 18.28 -0.89 43.53
C SER A 514 17.64 -0.76 42.14
N GLY A 515 16.40 -1.24 41.99
CA GLY A 515 15.72 -1.42 40.70
C GLY A 515 16.11 -2.72 39.99
N ASP A 516 16.99 -3.54 40.58
CA ASP A 516 17.47 -4.77 39.94
C ASP A 516 16.40 -5.88 39.93
N GLY A 517 15.28 -5.70 40.62
CA GLY A 517 14.15 -6.65 40.65
C GLY A 517 13.55 -6.91 39.26
N ILE A 518 13.76 -6.02 38.29
CA ILE A 518 13.34 -6.24 36.90
C ILE A 518 14.03 -7.42 36.22
N TRP A 519 15.19 -7.88 36.73
CA TRP A 519 15.95 -9.00 36.17
C TRP A 519 15.69 -10.34 36.88
N ASN A 520 14.80 -10.38 37.88
CA ASN A 520 14.51 -11.61 38.58
C ASN A 520 14.02 -12.69 37.59
N LYS A 521 14.74 -13.83 37.54
CA LYS A 521 14.45 -14.97 36.65
C LYS A 521 14.26 -14.59 35.17
N LEU A 522 15.00 -13.61 34.63
CA LEU A 522 15.04 -13.39 33.17
C LEU A 522 15.84 -14.45 32.39
N ASP A 523 16.41 -15.44 33.06
CA ASP A 523 17.05 -16.59 32.41
C ASP A 523 16.08 -17.76 32.24
N GLY A 524 15.99 -18.28 31.02
CA GLY A 524 15.49 -19.60 30.67
C GLY A 524 16.32 -20.75 31.27
N GLY A 525 16.57 -20.71 32.57
CA GLY A 525 17.14 -21.79 33.35
C GLY A 525 16.04 -22.76 33.75
N LYS A 526 15.83 -23.78 32.91
CA LYS A 526 15.23 -25.09 33.22
C LYS A 526 14.24 -25.09 34.39
N ILE A 527 12.95 -25.16 34.06
CA ILE A 527 12.01 -25.93 34.87
C ILE A 527 12.66 -27.31 35.06
N LYS A 528 13.21 -27.58 36.25
CA LYS A 528 13.60 -28.92 36.64
C LYS A 528 12.32 -29.76 36.55
N GLN A 529 12.20 -30.55 35.48
CA GLN A 529 11.31 -31.70 35.49
C GLN A 529 11.72 -32.52 36.72
N LYS A 530 10.82 -32.57 37.71
CA LYS A 530 10.93 -33.52 38.81
C LYS A 530 10.95 -34.91 38.19
N ARG A 531 11.99 -35.68 38.51
CA ARG A 531 11.94 -37.14 38.46
C ARG A 531 11.00 -37.63 39.53
#